data_AF-A0A838JTS1-F1
#
_entry.id   AF-A0A838JTS1-F1
#
_cell.length_a   1.000
_cell.length_b   1.000
_cell.length_c   1.000
_cell.angle_alpha   90.00
_cell.angle_beta   90.00
_cell.angle_gamma   90.00
#
_symmetry.space_group_name_H-M   'P 1'
#
loop_
_entity.id
_entity.type
_entity.pdbx_description
1 polymer ?
#
loop_
_entity_poly.entity_id
_entity_poly.type
_entity_poly.pdbx_seq_one_letter_code
_entity_poly.pdbx_strand_id
1 'polypeptide(L)'
;MQYARIDGIGPWTTLADLPERGWYPEVLKVHYAFIENGAKWYLSGKEGGYTRGAWLRSLYMVMVHALLGREIGDEWAQTLRNPEDAEYFYANVAFTNLDKVARKRNNLDRALRAIHDSYYTIAEEIEVLEPCCIWFPTGPAYDSYLKKALPGITFTDLGRDISEIEGLGCLATRTYHPQYAKVFRSGDFARFLKGRLQRKGCLT
;
A
#
# COMPACT_ATOMS: atom_id res chain seq x y z
N MET A 1 -5.75 22.33 11.14
CA MET A 1 -5.03 21.30 10.37
C MET A 1 -5.49 21.42 8.92
N GLN A 2 -4.60 21.64 7.95
CA GLN A 2 -4.97 21.86 6.54
C GLN A 2 -4.95 20.53 5.76
N TYR A 3 -6.03 20.25 5.04
CA TYR A 3 -6.18 19.08 4.17
C TYR A 3 -6.06 19.49 2.71
N ALA A 4 -5.48 18.64 1.86
CA ALA A 4 -5.50 18.83 0.41
C ALA A 4 -6.81 18.27 -0.17
N ARG A 5 -7.61 19.11 -0.82
CA ARG A 5 -8.86 18.74 -1.51
C ARG A 5 -8.67 18.91 -3.01
N ILE A 6 -9.03 17.89 -3.79
CA ILE A 6 -9.07 17.99 -5.26
C ILE A 6 -10.53 18.17 -5.67
N ASP A 7 -10.88 19.36 -6.12
CA ASP A 7 -12.22 19.66 -6.62
C ASP A 7 -12.44 19.01 -8.01
N GLY A 8 -13.65 18.48 -8.25
CA GLY A 8 -14.06 17.96 -9.56
C GLY A 8 -13.94 16.44 -9.78
N ILE A 9 -13.55 15.65 -8.77
CA ILE A 9 -13.60 14.17 -8.86
C ILE A 9 -14.89 13.67 -8.21
N GLY A 10 -15.86 13.26 -9.04
CA GLY A 10 -17.11 12.66 -8.58
C GLY A 10 -16.93 11.24 -8.03
N PRO A 11 -17.94 10.70 -7.32
CA PRO A 11 -17.89 9.38 -6.66
C PRO A 11 -17.70 8.20 -7.62
N TRP A 12 -17.92 8.40 -8.92
CA TRP A 12 -17.86 7.36 -9.96
C TRP A 12 -16.80 7.64 -11.02
N THR A 13 -16.00 8.70 -10.84
CA THR A 13 -15.02 9.14 -11.83
C THR A 13 -13.64 8.65 -11.40
N THR A 14 -13.05 7.73 -12.16
CA THR A 14 -11.66 7.35 -11.94
C THR A 14 -10.74 8.38 -12.59
N LEU A 15 -9.47 8.46 -12.16
CA LEU A 15 -8.46 9.33 -12.80
C LEU A 15 -8.28 9.04 -14.31
N ALA A 16 -8.75 7.88 -14.79
CA ALA A 16 -8.72 7.49 -16.20
C ALA A 16 -9.88 8.10 -17.03
N ASP A 17 -10.98 8.53 -16.38
CA ASP A 17 -12.20 9.02 -17.05
C ASP A 17 -12.21 10.54 -17.25
N LEU A 18 -11.21 11.25 -16.73
CA LEU A 18 -11.08 12.71 -16.86
C LEU A 18 -10.15 13.07 -18.03
N PRO A 19 -10.63 13.82 -19.04
CA PRO A 19 -9.80 14.26 -20.15
C PRO A 19 -8.58 15.04 -19.63
N GLU A 20 -7.42 14.70 -20.17
CA GLU A 20 -6.03 14.98 -19.76
C GLU A 20 -5.62 16.43 -19.38
N ARG A 21 -6.54 17.39 -19.25
CA ARG A 21 -6.19 18.82 -19.10
C ARG A 21 -6.60 19.47 -17.78
N GLY A 22 -7.43 18.83 -16.95
CA GLY A 22 -7.97 19.48 -15.74
C GLY A 22 -7.29 19.13 -14.41
N TRP A 23 -6.84 17.88 -14.24
CA TRP A 23 -6.47 17.35 -12.92
C TRP A 23 -4.96 17.32 -12.65
N TYR A 24 -4.13 17.40 -13.69
CA TYR A 24 -2.67 17.36 -13.53
C TYR A 24 -2.14 18.50 -12.65
N PRO A 25 -2.62 19.76 -12.77
CA PRO A 25 -2.27 20.82 -11.83
C PRO A 25 -2.68 20.51 -10.39
N GLU A 26 -3.82 19.87 -10.16
CA GLU A 26 -4.30 19.51 -8.82
C GLU A 26 -3.49 18.36 -8.19
N VAL A 27 -3.13 17.35 -8.99
CA VAL A 27 -2.23 16.28 -8.53
C VAL A 27 -0.84 16.85 -8.26
N LEU A 28 -0.34 17.77 -9.09
CA LEU A 28 0.92 18.46 -8.83
C LEU A 28 0.85 19.30 -7.55
N LYS A 29 -0.27 19.97 -7.24
CA LYS A 29 -0.42 20.68 -5.95
C LYS A 29 -0.28 19.75 -4.75
N VAL A 30 -0.80 18.52 -4.83
CA VAL A 30 -0.61 17.52 -3.76
C VAL A 30 0.87 17.13 -3.63
N HIS A 31 1.56 16.91 -4.75
CA HIS A 31 2.99 16.59 -4.75
C HIS A 31 3.84 17.76 -4.24
N TYR A 32 3.58 18.99 -4.69
CA TYR A 32 4.27 20.19 -4.21
C TYR A 32 4.01 20.45 -2.74
N ALA A 33 2.76 20.32 -2.28
CA ALA A 33 2.44 20.46 -0.86
C ALA A 33 3.17 19.42 0.00
N PHE A 34 3.35 18.19 -0.50
CA PHE A 34 4.17 17.16 0.15
C PHE A 34 5.67 17.53 0.15
N ILE A 35 6.22 17.94 -1.00
CA ILE A 35 7.63 18.34 -1.14
C ILE A 35 7.96 19.53 -0.23
N GLU A 36 7.11 20.55 -0.21
CA GLU A 36 7.35 21.80 0.51
C GLU A 36 7.07 21.67 2.01
N ASN A 37 6.09 20.84 2.40
CA ASN A 37 5.55 20.88 3.76
C ASN A 37 5.51 19.50 4.46
N GLY A 38 6.19 18.49 3.90
CA GLY A 38 6.25 17.13 4.41
C GLY A 38 4.94 16.34 4.27
N ALA A 39 4.89 15.15 4.88
CA ALA A 39 3.73 14.26 4.83
C ALA A 39 2.43 14.97 5.29
N LYS A 40 1.37 14.88 4.47
CA LYS A 40 0.05 15.46 4.76
C LYS A 40 -1.01 14.37 4.85
N TRP A 41 -1.99 14.61 5.72
CA TRP A 41 -3.18 13.78 5.85
C TRP A 41 -4.06 13.94 4.62
N TYR A 42 -4.20 12.87 3.82
CA TYR A 42 -5.08 12.84 2.67
C TYR A 42 -6.44 12.28 3.09
N LEU A 43 -7.41 13.16 3.32
CA LEU A 43 -8.81 12.76 3.50
C LEU A 43 -9.50 12.82 2.14
N SER A 44 -9.54 11.68 1.43
CA SER A 44 -10.41 11.62 0.26
C SER A 44 -11.87 11.72 0.68
N GLY A 45 -12.54 12.77 0.18
CA GLY A 45 -13.96 13.13 0.32
C GLY A 45 -14.87 12.22 1.16
N LYS A 46 -15.44 12.78 2.22
CA LYS A 46 -16.40 12.14 3.12
C LYS A 46 -17.72 11.69 2.47
N GLU A 47 -18.02 12.04 1.22
CA GLU A 47 -19.24 11.59 0.54
C GLU A 47 -18.92 10.91 -0.80
N GLY A 48 -18.91 9.58 -0.78
CA GLY A 48 -18.95 8.71 -1.97
C GLY A 48 -17.67 8.54 -2.80
N GLY A 49 -16.58 9.24 -2.48
CA GLY A 49 -15.34 9.28 -3.28
C GLY A 49 -14.37 8.08 -3.16
N TYR A 50 -13.07 8.36 -3.35
CA TYR A 50 -11.96 7.38 -3.35
C TYR A 50 -11.94 6.44 -2.13
N THR A 51 -12.50 6.85 -0.98
CA THR A 51 -12.81 5.99 0.17
C THR A 51 -13.64 4.77 -0.24
N ARG A 52 -14.77 4.94 -0.94
CA ARG A 52 -15.61 3.82 -1.39
C ARG A 52 -14.87 2.94 -2.42
N GLY A 53 -14.09 3.53 -3.32
CA GLY A 53 -13.32 2.80 -4.34
C GLY A 53 -12.10 2.04 -3.80
N ALA A 54 -11.40 2.61 -2.81
CA ALA A 54 -10.30 1.98 -2.10
C ALA A 54 -10.80 0.77 -1.29
N TRP A 55 -11.97 0.89 -0.65
CA TRP A 55 -12.58 -0.18 0.15
C TRP A 55 -13.11 -1.38 -0.65
N LEU A 56 -13.17 -1.28 -1.98
CA LEU A 56 -13.44 -2.44 -2.84
C LEU A 56 -12.19 -3.31 -3.07
N ARG A 57 -11.00 -2.83 -2.73
CA ARG A 57 -9.75 -3.55 -2.96
C ARG A 57 -9.37 -4.38 -1.73
N SER A 58 -9.19 -5.69 -1.93
CA SER A 58 -8.83 -6.64 -0.85
C SER A 58 -7.60 -6.22 -0.05
N LEU A 59 -6.63 -5.53 -0.67
CA LEU A 59 -5.42 -5.01 -0.02
C LEU A 59 -5.73 -4.14 1.22
N TYR A 60 -6.67 -3.21 1.10
CA TYR A 60 -7.01 -2.25 2.17
C TYR A 60 -7.73 -2.98 3.31
N MET A 61 -8.67 -3.86 2.95
CA MET A 61 -9.42 -4.67 3.90
C MET A 61 -8.50 -5.56 4.73
N VAL A 62 -7.53 -6.25 4.12
CA VAL A 62 -6.55 -7.08 4.86
C VAL A 62 -5.85 -6.25 5.93
N MET A 63 -5.33 -5.08 5.56
CA MET A 63 -4.59 -4.23 6.50
C MET A 63 -5.47 -3.77 7.66
N VAL A 64 -6.67 -3.25 7.40
CA VAL A 64 -7.57 -2.80 8.46
C VAL A 64 -7.97 -3.93 9.40
N HIS A 65 -8.35 -5.09 8.86
CA HIS A 65 -8.75 -6.22 9.70
C HIS A 65 -7.59 -6.74 10.55
N ALA A 66 -6.37 -6.73 10.00
CA ALA A 66 -5.17 -7.10 10.74
C ALA A 66 -4.82 -6.07 11.83
N LEU A 67 -4.87 -4.77 11.51
CA LEU A 67 -4.55 -3.67 12.43
C LEU A 67 -5.58 -3.50 13.54
N LEU A 68 -6.88 -3.60 13.21
CA LEU A 68 -7.95 -3.52 14.22
C LEU A 68 -8.15 -4.84 14.98
N GLY A 69 -7.32 -5.86 14.71
CA GLY A 69 -7.41 -7.16 15.37
C GLY A 69 -8.76 -7.85 15.21
N ARG A 70 -9.50 -7.56 14.12
CA ARG A 70 -10.84 -8.13 13.90
C ARG A 70 -10.77 -9.63 13.66
N GLU A 71 -11.87 -10.32 13.94
CA GLU A 71 -12.01 -11.71 13.56
C GLU A 71 -12.36 -11.79 12.08
N ILE A 72 -11.66 -12.68 11.39
CA ILE A 72 -11.85 -12.92 9.97
C ILE A 72 -12.31 -14.37 9.91
N GLY A 73 -13.58 -14.55 9.53
CA GLY A 73 -14.15 -15.87 9.34
C GLY A 73 -13.41 -16.64 8.24
N ASP A 74 -13.80 -17.90 8.05
CA ASP A 74 -13.13 -18.78 7.08
C ASP A 74 -13.29 -18.31 5.62
N GLU A 75 -14.27 -17.44 5.36
CA GLU A 75 -14.51 -16.83 4.06
C GLU A 75 -14.29 -15.32 4.05
N TRP A 76 -13.65 -14.84 2.98
CA TRP A 76 -13.46 -13.42 2.74
C TRP A 76 -14.74 -12.80 2.17
N ALA A 77 -15.63 -12.37 3.05
CA ALA A 77 -16.96 -11.86 2.71
C ALA A 77 -16.97 -10.35 2.42
N GLN A 78 -17.88 -9.91 1.54
CA GLN A 78 -18.09 -8.47 1.28
C GLN A 78 -18.63 -7.70 2.50
N THR A 79 -19.23 -8.39 3.45
CA THR A 79 -19.73 -7.84 4.73
C THR A 79 -18.61 -7.32 5.63
N LEU A 80 -17.35 -7.70 5.36
CA LEU A 80 -16.17 -7.19 6.04
C LEU A 80 -15.84 -5.72 5.66
N ARG A 81 -16.58 -5.11 4.73
CA ARG A 81 -16.38 -3.71 4.31
C ARG A 81 -17.04 -2.77 5.31
N ASN A 82 -16.26 -1.89 5.93
CA ASN A 82 -16.77 -0.78 6.71
C ASN A 82 -16.09 0.53 6.26
N PRO A 83 -16.79 1.40 5.50
CA PRO A 83 -16.24 2.67 5.04
C PRO A 83 -15.76 3.60 6.16
N GLU A 84 -16.27 3.45 7.39
CA GLU A 84 -15.85 4.25 8.55
C GLU A 84 -14.39 3.98 8.94
N ASP A 85 -13.83 2.83 8.56
CA ASP A 85 -12.42 2.50 8.78
C ASP A 85 -11.46 3.29 7.89
N ALA A 86 -11.98 4.04 6.90
CA ALA A 86 -11.24 4.99 6.07
C ALA A 86 -10.23 5.79 6.87
N GLU A 87 -10.73 6.46 7.90
CA GLU A 87 -9.95 7.42 8.67
C GLU A 87 -8.83 6.71 9.44
N TYR A 88 -9.15 5.61 10.12
CA TYR A 88 -8.17 4.79 10.82
C TYR A 88 -7.09 4.27 9.85
N PHE A 89 -7.50 3.78 8.69
CA PHE A 89 -6.57 3.25 7.69
C PHE A 89 -5.59 4.33 7.21
N TYR A 90 -6.09 5.48 6.76
CA TYR A 90 -5.23 6.55 6.24
C TYR A 90 -4.38 7.21 7.33
N ALA A 91 -4.78 7.10 8.60
CA ALA A 91 -3.99 7.55 9.73
C ALA A 91 -2.81 6.63 10.06
N ASN A 92 -2.91 5.33 9.74
CA ASN A 92 -1.97 4.31 10.21
C ASN A 92 -1.20 3.60 9.10
N VAL A 93 -1.56 3.79 7.83
CA VAL A 93 -0.95 3.07 6.70
C VAL A 93 -0.47 4.03 5.62
N ALA A 94 0.80 3.93 5.29
CA ALA A 94 1.40 4.53 4.10
C ALA A 94 1.45 3.50 2.97
N PHE A 95 1.00 3.89 1.76
CA PHE A 95 1.23 3.11 0.56
C PHE A 95 2.34 3.71 -0.27
N THR A 96 3.23 2.84 -0.72
CA THR A 96 4.33 3.19 -1.59
C THR A 96 4.51 2.11 -2.66
N ASN A 97 5.06 2.51 -3.81
CA ASN A 97 5.46 1.59 -4.86
C ASN A 97 6.96 1.45 -4.87
N LEU A 98 7.43 0.23 -5.16
CA LEU A 98 8.83 -0.03 -5.45
C LEU A 98 9.27 0.77 -6.68
N ASP A 99 8.43 0.78 -7.72
CA ASP A 99 8.65 1.53 -8.95
C ASP A 99 8.02 2.91 -8.86
N LYS A 100 8.84 3.97 -8.86
CA LYS A 100 8.37 5.38 -8.76
C LYS A 100 8.02 6.02 -10.09
N VAL A 101 8.53 5.46 -11.16
CA VAL A 101 8.32 5.93 -12.52
C VAL A 101 7.60 4.83 -13.28
N ALA A 102 6.63 5.20 -14.10
CA ALA A 102 5.94 4.29 -15.01
C ALA A 102 5.62 5.02 -16.32
N ARG A 103 5.45 4.26 -17.41
CA ARG A 103 4.83 4.81 -18.62
C ARG A 103 3.32 4.73 -18.48
N LYS A 104 2.60 5.64 -19.12
CA LYS A 104 1.12 5.74 -19.08
C LYS A 104 0.38 4.42 -19.36
N ARG A 105 0.97 3.49 -20.12
CA ARG A 105 0.32 2.25 -20.55
C ARG A 105 1.12 0.97 -20.34
N ASN A 106 2.36 1.07 -19.85
CA ASN A 106 3.28 -0.07 -19.80
C ASN A 106 4.11 -0.04 -18.53
N ASN A 107 4.52 -1.25 -18.10
CA ASN A 107 5.61 -1.41 -17.14
C ASN A 107 6.90 -0.77 -17.68
N LEU A 108 7.85 -0.53 -16.78
CA LEU A 108 9.16 0.02 -17.11
C LEU A 108 9.85 -0.83 -18.19
N ASP A 109 10.22 -0.19 -19.30
CA ASP A 109 11.13 -0.78 -20.28
C ASP A 109 12.55 -0.87 -19.71
N ARG A 110 13.45 -1.55 -20.41
CA ARG A 110 14.83 -1.78 -19.95
C ARG A 110 15.59 -0.50 -19.62
N ALA A 111 15.39 0.57 -20.39
CA ALA A 111 16.11 1.83 -20.20
C ALA A 111 15.62 2.56 -18.95
N LEU A 112 14.30 2.68 -18.78
CA LEU A 112 13.73 3.28 -17.58
C LEU A 112 13.99 2.42 -16.33
N ARG A 113 14.01 1.10 -16.47
CA ARG A 113 14.41 0.18 -15.39
C ARG A 113 15.84 0.43 -14.94
N ALA A 114 16.78 0.65 -15.86
CA ALA A 114 18.17 0.92 -15.51
C ALA A 114 18.33 2.23 -14.73
N ILE A 115 17.58 3.27 -15.11
CA ILE A 115 17.52 4.53 -14.35
C ILE A 115 16.93 4.24 -12.97
N HIS A 116 15.78 3.58 -12.91
CA HIS A 116 15.10 3.26 -11.66
C HIS A 116 15.97 2.46 -10.68
N ASP A 117 16.66 1.43 -11.16
CA ASP A 117 17.54 0.59 -10.35
C ASP A 117 18.69 1.39 -9.69
N SER A 118 18.98 2.60 -10.19
CA SER A 118 19.99 3.51 -9.63
C SER A 118 19.45 4.48 -8.57
N TYR A 119 18.12 4.59 -8.42
CA TYR A 119 17.46 5.60 -7.59
C TYR A 119 16.29 5.02 -6.78
N TYR A 120 16.48 3.84 -6.18
CA TYR A 120 15.50 3.30 -5.25
C TYR A 120 15.39 4.19 -4.01
N THR A 121 14.17 4.69 -3.72
CA THR A 121 13.90 5.53 -2.54
C THR A 121 13.33 4.74 -1.36
N ILE A 122 13.04 3.45 -1.54
CA ILE A 122 12.29 2.66 -0.54
C ILE A 122 13.06 2.51 0.79
N ALA A 123 14.39 2.47 0.76
CA ALA A 123 15.22 2.44 1.96
C ALA A 123 15.06 3.72 2.78
N GLU A 124 15.17 4.87 2.13
CA GLU A 124 14.97 6.20 2.74
C GLU A 124 13.54 6.37 3.25
N GLU A 125 12.54 5.88 2.52
CA GLU A 125 11.14 5.92 2.96
C GLU A 125 10.92 5.10 4.24
N ILE A 126 11.54 3.92 4.36
CA ILE A 126 11.48 3.11 5.57
C ILE A 126 12.17 3.82 6.73
N GLU A 127 13.33 4.44 6.49
CA GLU A 127 14.06 5.21 7.50
C GLU A 127 13.24 6.40 8.01
N VAL A 128 12.59 7.15 7.13
CA VAL A 128 11.80 8.34 7.50
C VAL A 128 10.48 7.97 8.17
N LEU A 129 9.81 6.91 7.71
CA LEU A 129 8.50 6.51 8.22
C LEU A 129 8.58 5.66 9.49
N GLU A 130 9.73 5.05 9.76
CA GLU A 130 9.98 4.13 10.88
C GLU A 130 8.81 3.14 11.13
N PRO A 131 8.36 2.40 10.10
CA PRO A 131 7.16 1.60 10.23
C PRO A 131 7.37 0.44 11.21
N CYS A 132 6.37 0.17 12.03
CA CYS A 132 6.37 -1.02 12.88
C CYS A 132 6.20 -2.33 12.07
N CYS A 133 5.60 -2.21 10.88
CA CYS A 133 5.40 -3.30 9.94
C CYS A 133 5.48 -2.84 8.48
N ILE A 134 6.15 -3.65 7.65
CA ILE A 134 6.22 -3.50 6.20
C ILE A 134 5.61 -4.72 5.52
N TRP A 135 4.78 -4.47 4.54
CA TRP A 135 4.18 -5.50 3.70
C TRP A 135 4.48 -5.27 2.23
N PHE A 136 5.11 -6.27 1.59
CA PHE A 136 5.40 -6.30 0.15
C PHE A 136 4.42 -7.25 -0.58
N PRO A 137 3.30 -6.77 -1.13
CA PRO A 137 2.31 -7.59 -1.82
C PRO A 137 2.72 -7.92 -3.27
N THR A 138 3.90 -8.50 -3.50
CA THR A 138 4.51 -8.56 -4.85
C THR A 138 4.72 -9.97 -5.42
N GLY A 139 4.78 -11.00 -4.58
CA GLY A 139 5.07 -12.39 -4.94
C GLY A 139 6.56 -12.69 -5.13
N PRO A 140 6.96 -13.98 -5.21
CA PRO A 140 8.37 -14.39 -5.24
C PRO A 140 9.18 -13.83 -6.41
N ALA A 141 8.53 -13.57 -7.55
CA ALA A 141 9.20 -13.00 -8.72
C ALA A 141 9.82 -11.61 -8.44
N TYR A 142 9.37 -10.91 -7.40
CA TYR A 142 9.89 -9.61 -7.03
C TYR A 142 11.07 -9.63 -6.06
N ASP A 143 11.42 -10.79 -5.49
CA ASP A 143 12.48 -10.88 -4.48
C ASP A 143 13.82 -10.34 -5.02
N SER A 144 14.10 -10.50 -6.31
CA SER A 144 15.30 -9.93 -6.95
C SER A 144 15.30 -8.39 -7.00
N TYR A 145 14.15 -7.77 -7.27
CA TYR A 145 14.03 -6.31 -7.26
C TYR A 145 14.08 -5.75 -5.83
N LEU A 146 13.46 -6.45 -4.87
CA LEU A 146 13.53 -6.08 -3.47
C LEU A 146 14.96 -6.14 -2.93
N LYS A 147 15.74 -7.17 -3.26
CA LYS A 147 17.17 -7.26 -2.87
C LYS A 147 18.03 -6.15 -3.47
N LYS A 148 17.71 -5.68 -4.67
CA LYS A 148 18.39 -4.54 -5.27
C LYS A 148 18.05 -3.24 -4.54
N ALA A 149 16.77 -3.05 -4.23
CA ALA A 149 16.26 -1.84 -3.60
C ALA A 149 16.60 -1.75 -2.10
N LEU A 150 16.74 -2.90 -1.44
CA LEU A 150 17.01 -3.05 -0.02
C LEU A 150 18.17 -4.05 0.15
N PRO A 151 19.42 -3.62 -0.07
CA PRO A 151 20.57 -4.49 0.11
C PRO A 151 20.66 -5.04 1.54
N GLY A 152 21.00 -6.33 1.67
CA GLY A 152 21.16 -6.98 2.98
C GLY A 152 19.92 -7.68 3.52
N ILE A 153 18.77 -7.59 2.84
CA ILE A 153 17.59 -8.36 3.24
C ILE A 153 17.72 -9.85 2.89
N THR A 154 17.18 -10.69 3.77
CA THR A 154 17.03 -12.14 3.56
C THR A 154 15.55 -12.51 3.58
N PHE A 155 15.21 -13.62 2.93
CA PHE A 155 13.84 -14.13 2.85
C PHE A 155 13.79 -15.51 3.49
N THR A 156 12.93 -15.67 4.50
CA THR A 156 12.63 -16.95 5.12
C THR A 156 11.27 -17.42 4.65
N ASP A 157 11.22 -18.50 3.89
CA ASP A 157 9.97 -19.04 3.36
C ASP A 157 9.08 -19.59 4.49
N LEU A 158 7.83 -19.16 4.50
CA LEU A 158 6.80 -19.60 5.43
C LEU A 158 5.74 -20.47 4.73
N GLY A 159 5.92 -20.73 3.43
CA GLY A 159 5.01 -21.49 2.58
C GLY A 159 3.91 -20.63 1.96
N ARG A 160 3.21 -21.20 0.97
CA ARG A 160 2.08 -20.55 0.26
C ARG A 160 2.41 -19.18 -0.34
N ASP A 161 3.64 -19.01 -0.84
CA ASP A 161 4.16 -17.76 -1.40
C ASP A 161 4.29 -16.60 -0.39
N ILE A 162 4.38 -16.93 0.90
CA ILE A 162 4.60 -15.98 2.00
C ILE A 162 6.03 -16.15 2.51
N SER A 163 6.73 -15.03 2.72
CA SER A 163 8.06 -15.06 3.34
C SER A 163 8.21 -13.93 4.36
N GLU A 164 8.90 -14.22 5.46
CA GLU A 164 9.40 -13.21 6.39
C GLU A 164 10.66 -12.59 5.80
N ILE A 165 10.82 -11.28 5.96
CA ILE A 165 11.97 -10.53 5.49
C ILE A 165 12.73 -10.05 6.70
N GLU A 166 14.02 -10.37 6.76
CA GLU A 166 14.91 -9.91 7.81
C GLU A 166 15.81 -8.78 7.27
N GLY A 167 16.39 -7.99 8.18
CA GLY A 167 17.30 -6.89 7.83
C GLY A 167 16.67 -5.48 7.78
N LEU A 168 15.37 -5.33 8.05
CA LEU A 168 14.66 -4.04 8.00
C LEU A 168 14.30 -3.44 9.38
N GLY A 169 14.77 -4.05 10.48
CA GLY A 169 14.55 -3.53 11.84
C GLY A 169 13.11 -3.62 12.37
N CYS A 170 12.14 -3.98 11.53
CA CYS A 170 10.72 -4.10 11.87
C CYS A 170 10.14 -5.43 11.36
N LEU A 171 8.83 -5.65 11.58
CA LEU A 171 8.13 -6.80 11.01
C LEU A 171 7.97 -6.60 9.50
N ALA A 172 8.76 -7.31 8.68
CA ALA A 172 8.63 -7.23 7.23
C ALA A 172 8.22 -8.57 6.61
N THR A 173 7.27 -8.53 5.67
CA THR A 173 6.77 -9.74 5.01
C THR A 173 6.53 -9.52 3.52
N ARG A 174 6.87 -10.53 2.71
CA ARG A 174 6.49 -10.60 1.30
C ARG A 174 5.37 -11.60 1.12
N THR A 175 4.35 -11.23 0.36
CA THR A 175 3.27 -12.14 -0.06
C THR A 175 2.98 -12.00 -1.53
N TYR A 176 2.06 -12.80 -2.06
CA TYR A 176 1.40 -12.52 -3.33
C TYR A 176 0.60 -11.19 -3.28
N HIS A 177 0.31 -10.61 -4.44
CA HIS A 177 -0.56 -9.43 -4.53
C HIS A 177 -2.04 -9.82 -4.35
N PRO A 178 -2.81 -9.24 -3.42
CA PRO A 178 -4.19 -9.66 -3.14
C PRO A 178 -5.15 -9.55 -4.32
N GLN A 179 -4.87 -8.71 -5.32
CA GLN A 179 -5.68 -8.63 -6.54
C GLN A 179 -5.50 -9.83 -7.47
N TYR A 180 -4.36 -10.52 -7.40
CA TYR A 180 -4.10 -11.75 -8.16
C TYR A 180 -4.39 -13.00 -7.32
N ALA A 181 -4.54 -12.84 -6.01
CA ALA A 181 -4.99 -13.89 -5.13
C ALA A 181 -6.48 -14.13 -5.32
N LYS A 182 -6.87 -15.40 -5.43
CA LYS A 182 -8.26 -15.77 -5.26
C LYS A 182 -8.71 -15.35 -3.84
N VAL A 183 -9.97 -14.90 -3.74
CA VAL A 183 -10.62 -14.34 -2.54
C VAL A 183 -10.27 -15.09 -1.25
N PHE A 184 -10.21 -16.42 -1.29
CA PHE A 184 -9.89 -17.28 -0.15
C PHE A 184 -8.50 -17.05 0.48
N ARG A 185 -7.49 -16.60 -0.27
CA ARG A 185 -6.15 -16.40 0.32
C ARG A 185 -6.07 -15.13 1.20
N SER A 186 -6.94 -14.14 0.96
CA SER A 186 -6.90 -12.85 1.67
C SER A 186 -7.18 -13.01 3.17
N GLY A 187 -8.10 -13.90 3.55
CA GLY A 187 -8.42 -14.18 4.95
C GLY A 187 -7.27 -14.83 5.70
N ASP A 188 -6.63 -15.83 5.11
CA ASP A 188 -5.42 -16.47 5.64
C ASP A 188 -4.31 -15.45 5.90
N PHE A 189 -4.09 -14.54 4.94
CA PHE A 189 -3.05 -13.54 5.10
C PHE A 189 -3.38 -12.52 6.20
N ALA A 190 -4.62 -12.03 6.27
CA ALA A 190 -4.98 -11.07 7.30
C ALA A 190 -4.91 -11.69 8.71
N ARG A 191 -5.26 -12.98 8.88
CA ARG A 191 -5.02 -13.73 10.13
C ARG A 191 -3.53 -13.86 10.44
N PHE A 192 -2.71 -14.19 9.45
CA PHE A 192 -1.26 -14.27 9.59
C PHE A 192 -0.66 -12.92 10.04
N LEU A 193 -1.03 -11.84 9.37
CA LEU A 193 -0.55 -10.49 9.65
C LEU A 193 -0.96 -10.04 11.05
N LYS A 194 -2.22 -10.23 11.44
CA LYS A 194 -2.74 -9.99 12.80
C LYS A 194 -1.86 -10.67 13.86
N GLY A 195 -1.65 -11.98 13.73
CA GLY A 195 -0.87 -12.76 14.71
C GLY A 195 0.61 -12.35 14.77
N ARG A 196 1.15 -11.72 13.72
CA ARG A 196 2.51 -11.17 13.72
C ARG A 196 2.56 -9.78 14.36
N LEU A 197 1.63 -8.90 14.00
CA LEU A 197 1.50 -7.56 14.60
C LEU A 197 1.31 -7.63 16.12
N GLN A 198 0.48 -8.57 16.60
CA GLN A 198 0.28 -8.82 18.03
C GLN A 198 1.58 -9.23 18.74
N ARG A 199 2.34 -10.18 18.16
CA ARG A 199 3.60 -10.65 18.76
C ARG A 199 4.70 -9.59 18.80
N LYS A 200 4.63 -8.61 17.91
CA LYS A 200 5.61 -7.52 17.78
C LYS A 200 5.19 -6.25 18.52
N GLY A 201 4.06 -6.26 19.23
CA GLY A 201 3.56 -5.08 19.95
C GLY A 201 3.14 -3.94 19.03
N CYS A 202 2.84 -4.23 17.77
CA CYS A 202 2.42 -3.23 16.78
C CYS A 202 0.93 -2.89 16.86
N LEU A 203 0.15 -3.71 17.58
CA LEU A 203 -1.24 -3.42 17.90
C LEU A 203 -1.30 -2.90 19.34
N THR A 204 -1.80 -1.67 19.50
CA THR A 204 -2.15 -1.08 20.80
C THR A 204 -3.56 -1.45 21.22
#